data_AF-A0A183P046-F1
#
_entry.id   AF-A0A183P046-F1
#
_cell.length_a   1.000
_cell.length_b   1.000
_cell.length_c   1.000
_cell.angle_alpha   90.00
_cell.angle_beta   90.00
_cell.angle_gamma   90.00
#
_symmetry.space_group_name_H-M   'P 1'
#
loop_
_entity.id
_entity.type
_entity.pdbx_description
1 polymer ?
#
loop_
_entity_poly.entity_id
_entity_poly.type
_entity_poly.pdbx_seq_one_letter_code
_entity_poly.pdbx_strand_id
1 'polypeptide(L)'
;MDPTSTSCSTGAYPPESCIFGEGLNLAAFIIASIGLTLVGNFQQVNVELIHDIGAGMAFFGTTIYIILCALVSKRYLGTHWCIWAFRLLLGIMAGITSSLFSICHTVSRINFNGTQEESLTYRHPGQGGFSFYLCSTSFEWAAGFIIIVFFITWAYEFRSYALQLPQIVKKHPSESDIYSLKS
;
A
#
# COMPACT_ATOMS: atom_id res chain seq x y z
N MET A 1 41.37 -22.72 13.43
CA MET A 1 40.09 -22.71 14.16
C MET A 1 39.43 -21.39 13.80
N ASP A 2 38.39 -21.44 12.97
CA ASP A 2 37.68 -20.28 12.43
C ASP A 2 36.29 -20.24 13.08
N PRO A 3 35.99 -19.27 13.97
CA PRO A 3 34.73 -19.24 14.68
C PRO A 3 33.82 -18.17 14.08
N THR A 4 32.89 -18.59 13.22
CA THR A 4 31.47 -18.15 13.16
C THR A 4 30.91 -18.37 11.75
N SER A 5 30.76 -19.63 11.35
CA SER A 5 29.81 -20.04 10.33
C SER A 5 28.43 -20.22 10.96
N THR A 6 27.69 -19.12 11.09
CA THR A 6 26.22 -19.18 11.17
C THR A 6 25.65 -18.59 9.89
N SER A 7 25.86 -19.31 8.79
CA SER A 7 25.09 -19.08 7.56
C SER A 7 23.67 -19.57 7.82
N CYS A 8 22.78 -18.64 8.21
CA CYS A 8 21.35 -18.87 8.02
C CYS A 8 21.09 -18.78 6.51
N SER A 9 21.02 -19.94 5.86
CA SER A 9 20.60 -20.08 4.47
C SER A 9 19.11 -19.77 4.35
N THR A 10 18.75 -18.48 4.40
CA THR A 10 17.57 -17.99 3.68
C THR A 10 18.11 -17.29 2.45
N GLY A 11 18.22 -18.06 1.36
CA GLY A 11 18.82 -17.62 0.11
C GLY A 11 18.11 -16.43 -0.48
N ALA A 12 18.89 -15.48 -0.99
CA ALA A 12 18.60 -14.73 -2.20
C ALA A 12 19.83 -13.91 -2.55
N TYR A 13 20.51 -14.24 -3.64
CA TYR A 13 21.56 -13.38 -4.20
C TYR A 13 20.96 -11.98 -4.48
N PRO A 14 21.76 -10.89 -4.49
CA PRO A 14 21.25 -9.51 -4.64
C PRO A 14 20.20 -9.26 -5.74
N PRO A 15 20.21 -9.93 -6.92
CA PRO A 15 19.13 -9.79 -7.89
C PRO A 15 17.84 -10.56 -7.53
N GLU A 16 17.92 -11.70 -6.85
CA GLU A 16 16.77 -12.56 -6.54
C GLU A 16 15.90 -11.99 -5.41
N SER A 17 16.52 -11.40 -4.38
CA SER A 17 15.81 -10.80 -3.25
C SER A 17 15.08 -9.53 -3.68
N CYS A 18 15.62 -8.83 -4.69
CA CYS A 18 15.01 -7.66 -5.30
C CYS A 18 13.70 -8.06 -6.03
N ILE A 19 13.76 -9.07 -6.91
CA ILE A 19 12.59 -9.53 -7.68
C ILE A 19 11.48 -10.03 -6.75
N PHE A 20 11.84 -10.80 -5.72
CA PHE A 20 10.85 -11.27 -4.74
C PHE A 20 10.22 -10.12 -3.94
N GLY A 21 11.03 -9.15 -3.49
CA GLY A 21 10.55 -7.97 -2.78
C GLY A 21 9.60 -7.10 -3.62
N GLU A 22 9.95 -6.86 -4.88
CA GLU A 22 9.08 -6.14 -5.82
C GLU A 22 7.80 -6.91 -6.14
N GLY A 23 7.88 -8.24 -6.26
CA GLY A 23 6.70 -9.09 -6.43
C GLY A 23 5.73 -9.00 -5.25
N LEU A 24 6.24 -9.00 -4.02
CA LEU A 24 5.43 -8.78 -2.82
C LEU A 24 4.82 -7.38 -2.77
N ASN A 25 5.58 -6.36 -3.17
CA ASN A 25 5.12 -4.98 -3.20
C ASN A 25 3.97 -4.80 -4.21
N LEU A 26 4.11 -5.40 -5.39
CA LEU A 26 3.07 -5.42 -6.41
C LEU A 26 1.82 -6.18 -5.94
N ALA A 27 1.99 -7.33 -5.29
CA ALA A 27 0.86 -8.08 -4.73
C ALA A 27 0.11 -7.26 -3.67
N ALA A 28 0.83 -6.61 -2.76
CA ALA A 28 0.24 -5.73 -1.74
C ALA A 28 -0.52 -4.56 -2.37
N PHE A 29 0.04 -3.94 -3.41
CA PHE A 29 -0.63 -2.87 -4.16
C PHE A 29 -1.92 -3.35 -4.85
N ILE A 30 -1.91 -4.52 -5.47
CA ILE A 30 -3.10 -5.09 -6.13
C ILE A 30 -4.18 -5.40 -5.08
N ILE A 31 -3.82 -6.02 -3.96
CA ILE A 31 -4.76 -6.30 -2.86
C ILE A 31 -5.39 -5.00 -2.34
N ALA A 32 -4.58 -3.97 -2.10
CA ALA A 32 -5.06 -2.67 -1.67
C ALA A 32 -6.02 -2.02 -2.69
N SER A 33 -5.68 -2.11 -3.98
CA SER A 33 -6.48 -1.54 -5.08
C SER A 33 -7.84 -2.24 -5.23
N ILE A 34 -7.86 -3.57 -5.09
CA ILE A 34 -9.10 -4.34 -5.04
C ILE A 34 -9.92 -3.92 -3.82
N GLY A 35 -9.28 -3.79 -2.65
CA GLY A 35 -9.94 -3.32 -1.43
C GLY A 35 -10.62 -1.96 -1.61
N LEU A 36 -9.92 -0.97 -2.16
CA LEU A 36 -10.47 0.36 -2.47
C LEU A 36 -11.63 0.28 -3.46
N THR A 37 -11.54 -0.58 -4.47
CA THR A 37 -12.63 -0.81 -5.43
C THR A 37 -13.86 -1.37 -4.73
N LEU A 38 -13.70 -2.34 -3.82
CA LEU A 38 -14.80 -2.90 -3.04
C LEU A 38 -15.46 -1.84 -2.16
N VAL A 39 -14.69 -1.07 -1.38
CA VAL A 39 -15.20 0.01 -0.53
C VAL A 39 -15.95 1.06 -1.32
N GLY A 40 -15.44 1.43 -2.50
CA GLY A 40 -16.04 2.46 -3.36
C GLY A 40 -17.33 2.03 -4.07
N ASN A 41 -17.49 0.74 -4.36
CA ASN A 41 -18.66 0.21 -5.07
C ASN A 41 -19.73 -0.38 -4.12
N PHE A 42 -19.29 -1.05 -3.06
CA PHE A 42 -20.17 -1.66 -2.06
C PHE A 42 -20.17 -0.79 -0.81
N GLN A 43 -21.12 0.14 -0.75
CA GLN A 43 -21.28 1.02 0.41
C GLN A 43 -21.67 0.22 1.65
N GLN A 44 -21.15 0.64 2.81
CA GLN A 44 -21.37 -0.01 4.11
C GLN A 44 -22.86 -0.20 4.42
N VAL A 45 -23.70 0.78 4.05
CA VAL A 45 -25.15 0.77 4.30
C VAL A 45 -25.92 -0.28 3.50
N ASN A 46 -25.38 -0.73 2.37
CA ASN A 46 -26.07 -1.67 1.47
C ASN A 46 -25.53 -3.10 1.65
N VAL A 47 -24.21 -3.25 1.71
CA VAL A 47 -23.54 -4.56 1.77
C VAL A 47 -22.33 -4.52 2.70
N GLU A 48 -22.61 -4.39 3.98
CA GLU A 48 -21.62 -4.22 5.05
C GLU A 48 -20.50 -5.27 5.02
N LEU A 49 -20.82 -6.55 4.85
CA LEU A 49 -19.82 -7.62 4.85
C LEU A 49 -18.75 -7.42 3.75
N ILE A 50 -19.19 -7.09 2.52
CA ILE A 50 -18.26 -6.88 1.40
C ILE A 50 -17.47 -5.58 1.61
N HIS A 51 -18.12 -4.56 2.16
CA HIS A 51 -17.47 -3.29 2.51
C HIS A 51 -16.35 -3.52 3.53
N ASP A 52 -16.61 -4.25 4.61
CA ASP A 52 -15.65 -4.52 5.68
C ASP A 52 -14.46 -5.35 5.19
N ILE A 53 -14.71 -6.35 4.31
CA ILE A 53 -13.65 -7.09 3.62
C ILE A 53 -12.80 -6.13 2.77
N GLY A 54 -13.44 -5.25 2.00
CA GLY A 54 -12.78 -4.23 1.19
C GLY A 54 -11.92 -3.29 2.03
N ALA A 55 -12.46 -2.80 3.16
CA ALA A 55 -11.75 -1.91 4.08
C ALA A 55 -10.52 -2.58 4.68
N GLY A 56 -10.64 -3.85 5.09
CA GLY A 56 -9.50 -4.64 5.56
C GLY A 56 -8.41 -4.78 4.50
N MET A 57 -8.78 -5.14 3.26
CA MET A 57 -7.84 -5.22 2.14
C MET A 57 -7.18 -3.88 1.84
N ALA A 58 -7.95 -2.79 1.83
CA ALA A 58 -7.44 -1.45 1.56
C ALA A 58 -6.44 -1.00 2.63
N PHE A 59 -6.80 -1.07 3.91
CA PHE A 59 -5.96 -0.56 5.00
C PHE A 59 -4.72 -1.43 5.25
N PHE A 60 -4.88 -2.75 5.42
CA PHE A 60 -3.74 -3.62 5.69
C PHE A 60 -2.87 -3.85 4.45
N GLY A 61 -3.49 -3.98 3.26
CA GLY A 61 -2.76 -4.08 2.00
C GLY A 61 -1.91 -2.83 1.75
N THR A 62 -2.48 -1.64 1.97
CA THR A 62 -1.72 -0.38 1.82
C THR A 62 -0.64 -0.24 2.89
N THR A 63 -0.89 -0.64 4.14
CA THR A 63 0.12 -0.62 5.20
C THR A 63 1.34 -1.48 4.83
N ILE A 64 1.11 -2.70 4.33
CA ILE A 64 2.18 -3.59 3.87
C ILE A 64 2.93 -2.97 2.70
N TYR A 65 2.19 -2.43 1.71
CA TYR A 65 2.77 -1.72 0.57
C TYR A 65 3.67 -0.55 1.01
N ILE A 66 3.21 0.28 1.95
CA ILE A 66 3.98 1.40 2.50
C ILE A 66 5.31 0.94 3.11
N ILE A 67 5.26 -0.11 3.94
CA ILE A 67 6.44 -0.64 4.63
C ILE A 67 7.43 -1.21 3.60
N LEU A 68 6.96 -2.01 2.63
CA LEU A 68 7.79 -2.57 1.58
C LEU A 68 8.43 -1.47 0.72
N CYS A 69 7.65 -0.47 0.32
CA CYS A 69 8.15 0.69 -0.41
C CYS A 69 9.23 1.45 0.38
N ALA A 70 9.07 1.65 1.70
CA ALA A 70 10.09 2.28 2.53
C ALA A 70 11.38 1.43 2.63
N LEU A 71 11.27 0.10 2.69
CA LEU A 71 12.43 -0.79 2.72
C LEU A 71 13.20 -0.77 1.38
N VAL A 72 12.47 -0.85 0.26
CA VAL A 72 13.01 -0.76 -1.10
C VAL A 72 13.69 0.59 -1.33
N SER A 73 13.07 1.70 -0.88
CA SER A 73 13.60 3.04 -1.12
C SER A 73 14.98 3.27 -0.49
N LYS A 74 15.24 2.66 0.68
CA LYS A 74 16.56 2.71 1.32
C LYS A 74 17.57 1.80 0.65
N ARG A 75 17.14 0.63 0.19
CA ARG A 75 18.04 -0.38 -0.37
C ARG A 75 18.48 -0.06 -1.79
N TYR A 76 17.58 0.45 -2.63
CA TYR A 76 17.80 0.55 -4.08
C TYR A 76 17.78 1.98 -4.62
N LEU A 77 16.98 2.88 -4.03
CA LEU A 77 16.87 4.26 -4.50
C LEU A 77 17.88 5.22 -3.81
N GLY A 78 18.61 4.76 -2.80
CA GLY A 78 19.56 5.61 -2.06
C GLY A 78 18.87 6.80 -1.38
N THR A 79 17.60 6.63 -0.99
CA THR A 79 16.76 7.70 -0.42
C THR A 79 17.44 8.33 0.80
N HIS A 80 17.42 9.66 0.91
CA HIS A 80 17.96 10.36 2.07
C HIS A 80 17.29 9.87 3.38
N TRP A 81 18.08 9.69 4.43
CA TRP A 81 17.66 8.98 5.65
C TRP A 81 16.43 9.62 6.32
N CYS A 82 16.28 10.96 6.28
CA CYS A 82 15.12 11.64 6.85
C CYS A 82 13.81 11.24 6.17
N ILE A 83 13.82 11.18 4.83
CA ILE A 83 12.63 10.85 4.03
C ILE A 83 12.29 9.38 4.25
N TRP A 84 13.30 8.51 4.27
CA TRP A 84 13.11 7.10 4.60
C TRP A 84 12.51 6.90 5.99
N ALA A 85 13.07 7.54 7.02
CA ALA A 85 12.58 7.43 8.39
C ALA A 85 11.15 7.96 8.52
N PHE A 86 10.84 9.06 7.84
CA PHE A 86 9.49 9.61 7.78
C PHE A 86 8.50 8.64 7.11
N ARG A 87 8.86 8.03 5.98
CA ARG A 87 8.03 7.02 5.30
C ARG A 87 7.78 5.79 6.18
N LEU A 88 8.82 5.32 6.89
CA LEU A 88 8.69 4.20 7.81
C LEU A 88 7.77 4.55 8.99
N LEU A 89 7.90 5.76 9.54
CA LEU A 89 7.02 6.27 10.60
C LEU A 89 5.55 6.31 10.13
N LEU A 90 5.29 6.81 8.92
CA LEU A 90 3.94 6.81 8.34
C LEU A 90 3.39 5.38 8.20
N GLY A 91 4.20 4.41 7.78
CA GLY A 91 3.80 3.00 7.71
C GLY A 91 3.43 2.40 9.06
N ILE A 92 4.24 2.68 10.09
CA ILE A 92 3.97 2.22 11.47
C ILE A 92 2.68 2.88 11.99
N MET A 93 2.53 4.19 11.79
CA MET A 93 1.31 4.91 12.20
C MET A 93 0.07 4.37 11.48
N ALA A 94 0.15 4.15 10.16
CA ALA A 94 -0.93 3.57 9.38
C ALA A 94 -1.36 2.20 9.90
N GLY A 95 -0.39 1.33 10.25
CA GLY A 95 -0.68 0.02 10.83
C GLY A 95 -1.37 0.12 12.20
N ILE A 96 -0.91 1.05 13.06
CA ILE A 96 -1.53 1.28 14.37
C ILE A 96 -2.96 1.80 14.21
N THR A 97 -3.17 2.85 13.41
CA THR A 97 -4.51 3.43 13.21
C THR A 97 -5.46 2.44 12.55
N SER A 98 -4.99 1.65 11.57
CA SER A 98 -5.82 0.61 10.93
C SER A 98 -6.23 -0.49 11.92
N SER A 99 -5.30 -0.92 12.79
CA SER A 99 -5.60 -1.92 13.81
C SER A 99 -6.58 -1.42 14.86
N LEU A 100 -6.40 -0.16 15.33
CA LEU A 100 -7.32 0.47 16.27
C LEU A 100 -8.70 0.67 15.65
N PHE A 101 -8.78 1.07 14.37
CA PHE A 101 -10.03 1.10 13.61
C PHE A 101 -10.72 -0.27 13.66
N SER A 102 -10.05 -1.35 13.25
CA SER A 102 -10.66 -2.69 13.21
C SER A 102 -11.12 -3.18 14.59
N ILE A 103 -10.32 -2.97 15.64
CA ILE A 103 -10.68 -3.35 17.01
C ILE A 103 -11.88 -2.54 17.50
N CYS A 104 -11.80 -1.21 17.42
CA CYS A 104 -12.88 -0.33 17.87
C CYS A 104 -14.17 -0.59 17.08
N HIS A 105 -14.08 -0.82 15.77
CA HIS A 105 -15.22 -1.16 14.93
C HIS A 105 -15.86 -2.47 15.40
N THR A 106 -15.05 -3.52 15.64
CA THR A 106 -15.57 -4.82 16.07
C THR A 106 -16.23 -4.72 17.45
N VAL A 107 -15.60 -4.04 18.41
CA VAL A 107 -16.15 -3.83 19.76
C VAL A 107 -17.43 -3.00 19.70
N SER A 108 -17.44 -1.95 18.89
CA SER A 108 -18.60 -1.10 18.60
C SER A 108 -19.81 -1.89 18.11
N ARG A 109 -19.57 -2.91 17.27
CA ARG A 109 -20.60 -3.79 16.70
C ARG A 109 -21.10 -4.85 17.69
N ILE A 110 -20.19 -5.48 18.43
CA ILE A 110 -20.57 -6.49 19.44
C ILE A 110 -21.42 -5.87 20.56
N ASN A 111 -21.13 -4.62 20.93
CA ASN A 111 -21.86 -3.92 21.99
C ASN A 111 -23.10 -3.16 21.49
N PHE A 112 -23.46 -3.29 20.21
CA PHE A 112 -24.60 -2.57 19.66
C PHE A 112 -25.90 -3.33 19.91
N ASN A 113 -26.87 -2.63 20.49
CA ASN A 113 -28.15 -3.21 20.93
C ASN A 113 -29.35 -2.83 20.04
N GLY A 114 -29.12 -2.23 18.88
CA GLY A 114 -30.17 -1.84 17.93
C GLY A 114 -30.26 -2.78 16.71
N THR A 115 -31.11 -2.43 15.76
CA THR A 115 -31.23 -3.16 14.47
C THR A 115 -30.05 -2.87 13.56
N GLN A 116 -29.67 -3.81 12.68
CA GLN A 116 -28.55 -3.61 11.76
C GLN A 116 -28.74 -2.35 10.89
N GLU A 117 -29.96 -2.07 10.45
CA GLU A 117 -30.30 -0.85 9.71
C GLU A 117 -29.97 0.42 10.53
N GLU A 118 -30.34 0.45 11.81
CA GLU A 118 -29.98 1.55 12.72
C GLU A 118 -28.46 1.70 12.91
N SER A 119 -27.69 0.60 12.94
CA SER A 119 -26.22 0.70 13.05
C SER A 119 -25.56 1.37 11.85
N LEU A 120 -26.19 1.24 10.68
CA LEU A 120 -25.63 1.64 9.40
C LEU A 120 -26.06 3.04 8.98
N THR A 121 -27.25 3.49 9.40
CA THR A 121 -27.81 4.78 8.93
C THR A 121 -27.67 5.91 9.94
N TYR A 122 -27.86 5.67 11.24
CA TYR A 122 -27.79 6.72 12.25
C TYR A 122 -27.43 6.21 13.65
N ARG A 123 -26.23 6.58 14.13
CA ARG A 123 -25.71 6.27 15.48
C ARG A 123 -25.86 7.48 16.40
N HIS A 124 -26.39 7.30 17.61
CA HIS A 124 -26.57 8.39 18.58
C HIS A 124 -25.98 8.09 19.98
N PRO A 125 -25.63 9.12 20.78
CA PRO A 125 -24.91 8.98 22.06
C PRO A 125 -25.51 8.09 23.17
N GLY A 126 -26.73 7.57 23.02
CA GLY A 126 -27.35 6.63 23.97
C GLY A 126 -27.26 5.14 23.57
N GLN A 127 -26.73 4.83 22.38
CA GLN A 127 -26.64 3.44 21.89
C GLN A 127 -25.40 2.73 22.44
N GLY A 128 -25.55 1.43 22.70
CA GLY A 128 -24.43 0.56 23.05
C GLY A 128 -23.32 0.61 21.99
N GLY A 129 -22.08 0.71 22.45
CA GLY A 129 -20.90 0.79 21.57
C GLY A 129 -20.68 2.13 20.85
N PHE A 130 -21.48 3.18 21.13
CA PHE A 130 -21.34 4.48 20.45
C PHE A 130 -19.95 5.11 20.60
N SER A 131 -19.34 5.07 21.78
CA SER A 131 -17.98 5.61 21.98
C SER A 131 -16.94 4.88 21.14
N PHE A 132 -17.05 3.56 21.02
CA PHE A 132 -16.17 2.76 20.18
C PHE A 132 -16.41 3.01 18.69
N TYR A 133 -17.66 3.30 18.28
CA TYR A 133 -17.98 3.73 16.92
C TYR A 133 -17.31 5.05 16.57
N LEU A 134 -17.42 6.07 17.44
CA LEU A 134 -16.75 7.34 17.24
C LEU A 134 -15.23 7.18 17.17
N CYS A 135 -14.70 6.31 18.02
CA CYS A 135 -13.28 5.96 18.05
C CYS A 135 -12.84 5.29 16.74
N SER A 136 -13.60 4.31 16.23
CA SER A 136 -13.29 3.65 14.96
C SER A 136 -13.30 4.64 13.80
N THR A 137 -14.36 5.45 13.66
CA THR A 137 -14.43 6.45 12.59
C THR A 137 -13.28 7.45 12.67
N SER A 138 -12.89 7.89 13.88
CA SER A 138 -11.74 8.78 14.04
C SER A 138 -10.43 8.15 13.54
N PHE A 139 -10.19 6.88 13.88
CA PHE A 139 -9.00 6.16 13.41
C PHE A 139 -9.03 5.80 11.93
N GLU A 140 -10.21 5.58 11.36
CA GLU A 140 -10.42 5.37 9.93
C GLU A 140 -9.95 6.59 9.12
N TRP A 141 -10.44 7.77 9.48
CA TRP A 141 -10.03 9.03 8.83
C TRP A 141 -8.54 9.31 9.04
N ALA A 142 -8.02 9.08 10.25
CA ALA A 142 -6.60 9.22 10.53
C ALA A 142 -5.74 8.31 9.62
N ALA A 143 -6.12 7.03 9.48
CA ALA A 143 -5.45 6.08 8.60
C ALA A 143 -5.48 6.57 7.13
N GLY A 144 -6.65 7.02 6.66
CA GLY A 144 -6.80 7.59 5.31
C GLY A 144 -5.86 8.77 5.05
N PHE A 145 -5.79 9.73 5.97
CA PHE A 145 -4.88 10.88 5.84
C PHE A 145 -3.40 10.47 5.85
N ILE A 146 -3.00 9.55 6.73
CA ILE A 146 -1.62 9.04 6.79
C ILE A 146 -1.24 8.38 5.45
N ILE A 147 -2.13 7.55 4.89
CA ILE A 147 -1.93 6.90 3.60
C ILE A 147 -1.78 7.93 2.47
N ILE A 148 -2.64 8.95 2.42
CA ILE A 148 -2.54 10.02 1.41
C ILE A 148 -1.22 10.76 1.52
N VAL A 149 -0.81 11.13 2.74
CA VAL A 149 0.48 11.81 2.99
C VAL A 149 1.64 10.95 2.51
N PHE A 150 1.60 9.63 2.74
CA PHE A 150 2.62 8.74 2.22
C PHE A 150 2.72 8.81 0.69
N PHE A 151 1.62 8.72 -0.04
CA PHE A 151 1.64 8.80 -1.51
C PHE A 151 2.19 10.15 -2.01
N ILE A 152 1.90 11.24 -1.30
CA ILE A 152 2.48 12.56 -1.62
C ILE A 152 4.01 12.54 -1.51
N THR A 153 4.59 11.80 -0.55
CA THR A 153 6.06 11.69 -0.46
C THR A 153 6.69 11.06 -1.69
N TRP A 154 5.96 10.24 -2.45
CA TRP A 154 6.45 9.58 -3.68
C TRP A 154 6.20 10.39 -4.95
N ALA A 155 5.25 11.33 -4.93
CA ALA A 155 4.91 12.15 -6.09
C ALA A 155 6.14 12.92 -6.64
N TYR A 156 7.03 13.38 -5.77
CA TYR A 156 8.26 14.07 -6.17
C TYR A 156 9.26 13.15 -6.89
N GLU A 157 9.47 11.94 -6.39
CA GLU A 157 10.40 10.97 -6.96
C GLU A 157 9.89 10.47 -8.33
N PHE A 158 8.60 10.15 -8.45
CA PHE A 158 8.03 9.75 -9.74
C PHE A 158 8.13 10.84 -10.81
N ARG A 159 8.05 12.11 -10.44
CA ARG A 159 8.28 13.22 -11.38
C ARG A 159 9.72 13.27 -11.88
N SER A 160 10.67 12.77 -11.10
CA SER A 160 12.10 12.80 -11.43
C SER A 160 12.50 11.66 -12.37
N TYR A 161 11.76 10.54 -12.35
CA TYR A 161 11.97 9.37 -13.23
C TYR A 161 11.19 9.44 -14.56
N ALA A 162 11.16 10.61 -15.22
CA ALA A 162 10.55 10.73 -16.54
C ALA A 162 11.19 9.72 -17.52
N LEU A 163 10.36 8.84 -18.11
CA LEU A 163 10.77 7.80 -19.05
C LEU A 163 11.68 8.39 -20.13
N GLN A 164 12.97 8.03 -20.09
CA GLN A 164 13.84 8.32 -21.22
C GLN A 164 13.40 7.43 -22.38
N LEU A 165 12.73 8.03 -23.36
CA LEU A 165 12.39 7.33 -24.60
C LEU A 165 13.69 6.81 -25.22
N PRO A 166 13.74 5.52 -25.64
CA PRO A 166 14.88 5.01 -26.36
C PRO A 166 15.08 5.89 -27.60
N GLN A 167 16.29 6.42 -27.77
CA GLN A 167 16.63 7.18 -28.96
C GLN A 167 16.50 6.24 -30.16
N ILE A 168 15.56 6.51 -31.06
CA ILE A 168 15.45 5.78 -32.31
C ILE A 168 16.65 6.19 -33.16
N VAL A 169 17.73 5.41 -33.08
CA VAL A 169 18.85 5.56 -34.00
C VAL A 169 18.36 5.12 -35.38
N LYS A 170 18.00 6.10 -36.22
CA LYS A 170 17.76 5.83 -37.65
C LYS A 170 19.09 5.34 -38.23
N LYS A 171 19.19 4.05 -38.51
CA LYS A 171 20.30 3.50 -39.27
C LYS A 171 20.22 4.11 -40.67
N HIS A 172 21.11 5.04 -41.00
CA HIS A 172 21.29 5.41 -42.41
C HIS A 172 21.72 4.14 -43.15
N PRO A 173 21.08 3.79 -44.28
CA PRO A 173 21.51 2.64 -45.08
C PRO A 173 22.98 2.86 -45.45
N SER A 174 23.83 1.87 -45.16
CA SER A 174 25.21 1.92 -45.65
C SER A 174 25.19 1.77 -47.17
N GLU A 175 26.20 2.29 -47.85
CA GLU A 175 26.30 2.19 -49.32
C GLU A 175 26.11 0.75 -49.82
N SER A 176 26.62 -0.24 -49.08
CA SER A 176 26.43 -1.68 -49.34
C SER A 176 24.96 -2.12 -49.43
N ASP A 177 24.09 -1.54 -48.61
CA ASP A 177 22.66 -1.87 -48.55
C ASP A 177 21.90 -1.26 -49.74
N ILE A 178 22.43 -0.19 -50.34
CA ILE A 178 21.88 0.45 -51.54
C ILE A 178 22.24 -0.37 -52.79
N TYR A 179 23.46 -0.92 -52.84
CA TYR A 179 23.90 -1.72 -53.99
C TYR A 179 23.23 -3.10 -54.06
N SER A 180 22.83 -3.70 -52.92
CA SER A 180 22.12 -4.99 -52.89
C SER A 180 20.65 -4.90 -53.30
N LEU A 181 20.03 -3.71 -53.20
CA LEU A 181 18.65 -3.48 -53.64
C LEU A 181 18.53 -3.20 -55.14
N LYS A 182 19.66 -3.04 -55.84
CA LYS A 182 19.71 -2.70 -57.27
C LYS A 182 20.10 -3.88 -58.16
N SER A 183 20.28 -5.08 -57.59
CA SER A 183 20.50 -6.35 -58.29
C SER A 183 19.25 -7.21 -58.29
#